data_AF-A0A2I0B5X1-F1
#
_entry.id   AF-A0A2I0B5X1-F1
#
_cell.length_a   1.000
_cell.length_b   1.000
_cell.length_c   1.000
_cell.angle_alpha   90.00
_cell.angle_beta   90.00
_cell.angle_gamma   90.00
#
_symmetry.space_group_name_H-M   'P 1'
#
loop_
_entity.id
_entity.type
_entity.pdbx_description
1 polymer ?
#
loop_
_entity_poly.entity_id
_entity_poly.type
_entity_poly.pdbx_seq_one_letter_code
_entity_poly.pdbx_strand_id
1 'polypeptide(L)'
;MSITFIMYPLLMSGYLQELIYKLSRVGKAIDSNDFSEATSVLGSTTQADWVRNANVAFEKLTLSPEEKSVVEAFNSSLATLISSVDKHDLELSKSAFVSSASALEKWVELTGLVGLLKGL
;
A
#
# COMPACT_ATOMS: atom_id res chain seq x y z
N MET A 1 26.67 19.07 -5.08
CA MET A 1 25.44 18.51 -4.49
C MET A 1 24.36 18.56 -5.58
N SER A 2 24.10 17.44 -6.25
CA SER A 2 23.22 17.41 -7.43
C SER A 2 21.75 17.39 -7.03
N ILE A 3 20.90 18.14 -7.74
CA ILE A 3 19.44 18.22 -7.55
C ILE A 3 18.78 16.83 -7.48
N THR A 4 19.34 15.86 -8.19
CA THR A 4 18.93 14.44 -8.17
C THR A 4 18.97 13.81 -6.78
N PHE A 5 19.91 14.21 -5.91
CA PHE A 5 20.09 13.60 -4.58
C PHE A 5 19.05 14.10 -3.55
N ILE A 6 18.49 15.30 -3.76
CA ILE A 6 17.50 15.90 -2.86
C ILE A 6 16.07 15.51 -3.25
N MET A 7 15.83 15.21 -4.55
CA MET A 7 14.51 14.89 -5.08
C MET A 7 14.11 13.41 -4.88
N TYR A 8 15.09 12.50 -4.83
CA TYR A 8 14.84 11.07 -4.65
C TYR A 8 14.07 10.70 -3.36
N PRO A 9 14.45 11.24 -2.18
CA PRO A 9 13.73 10.98 -0.93
C PRO A 9 12.29 11.50 -0.96
N LEU A 10 12.07 12.68 -1.56
CA LEU A 10 10.74 13.29 -1.69
C LEU A 10 9.83 12.47 -2.61
N LEU A 11 10.36 11.95 -3.71
CA LEU A 11 9.62 11.12 -4.66
C LEU A 11 9.13 9.81 -4.01
N MET A 12 10.01 9.12 -3.29
CA MET A 12 9.64 7.87 -2.60
C MET A 12 8.61 8.10 -1.50
N SER A 13 8.74 9.19 -0.73
CA SER A 13 7.72 9.58 0.25
C SER A 13 6.37 9.89 -0.40
N GLY A 14 6.37 10.49 -1.60
CA GLY A 14 5.16 10.73 -2.39
C GLY A 14 4.46 9.44 -2.82
N TYR A 15 5.21 8.43 -3.27
CA TYR A 15 4.65 7.13 -3.65
C TYR A 15 4.02 6.40 -2.47
N LEU A 16 4.68 6.42 -1.31
CA LEU A 16 4.15 5.81 -0.08
C LEU A 16 2.95 6.60 0.47
N GLN A 17 2.96 7.93 0.35
CA GLN A 17 1.82 8.75 0.75
C GLN A 17 0.59 8.52 -0.15
N GLU A 18 0.81 8.34 -1.46
CA GLU A 18 -0.25 7.96 -2.39
C GLU A 18 -0.82 6.58 -2.06
N LEU A 19 0.04 5.60 -1.76
CA LEU A 19 -0.36 4.27 -1.28
C LEU A 19 -1.29 4.37 -0.05
N ILE A 20 -0.90 5.13 0.97
CA ILE A 20 -1.70 5.29 2.20
C ILE A 20 -3.03 5.95 1.90
N TYR A 21 -3.03 7.00 1.07
CA TYR A 21 -4.26 7.66 0.66
C TYR A 21 -5.22 6.71 -0.07
N LYS A 22 -4.69 5.87 -0.98
CA LYS A 22 -5.46 4.87 -1.70
C LYS A 22 -6.04 3.82 -0.75
N LEU A 23 -5.23 3.26 0.14
CA LEU A 23 -5.70 2.29 1.14
C LEU A 23 -6.76 2.91 2.06
N SER A 24 -6.57 4.16 2.53
CA SER A 24 -7.57 4.84 3.36
C SER A 24 -8.93 4.95 2.67
N ARG A 25 -8.94 5.34 1.38
CA ARG A 25 -10.19 5.38 0.59
C ARG A 25 -10.82 4.01 0.40
N VAL A 26 -10.00 2.99 0.13
CA VAL A 26 -10.48 1.60 -0.03
C VAL A 26 -11.07 1.08 1.28
N GLY A 27 -10.41 1.31 2.42
CA GLY A 27 -10.93 0.95 3.73
C GLY A 27 -12.29 1.59 4.02
N LYS A 28 -12.43 2.89 3.74
CA LYS A 28 -13.70 3.61 3.87
C LYS A 28 -14.80 3.04 2.97
N ALA A 29 -14.45 2.69 1.73
CA ALA A 29 -15.37 2.10 0.78
C ALA A 29 -15.83 0.70 1.22
N ILE A 30 -14.91 -0.15 1.69
CA ILE A 30 -15.21 -1.48 2.23
C ILE A 30 -16.10 -1.39 3.47
N ASP A 31 -15.82 -0.46 4.38
CA ASP A 31 -16.64 -0.23 5.58
C ASP A 31 -18.08 0.19 5.23
N SER A 32 -18.24 0.92 4.12
CA SER A 32 -19.53 1.33 3.58
C SER A 32 -20.17 0.31 2.62
N ASN A 33 -19.55 -0.86 2.41
CA ASN A 33 -19.91 -1.86 1.38
C ASN A 33 -19.97 -1.30 -0.06
N ASP A 34 -19.26 -0.21 -0.35
CA ASP A 34 -19.20 0.42 -1.67
C ASP A 34 -18.07 -0.21 -2.51
N PHE A 35 -18.35 -1.39 -3.06
CA PHE A 35 -17.41 -2.09 -3.93
C PHE A 35 -17.14 -1.36 -5.24
N SER A 36 -18.05 -0.49 -5.70
CA SER A 36 -17.85 0.31 -6.90
C SER A 36 -16.75 1.34 -6.68
N GLU A 37 -16.79 2.06 -5.56
CA GLU A 37 -15.75 2.99 -5.14
C GLU A 37 -14.44 2.26 -4.84
N ALA A 38 -14.48 1.14 -4.10
CA ALA A 38 -13.28 0.35 -3.80
C ALA A 38 -12.57 -0.11 -5.07
N THR A 39 -13.32 -0.64 -6.05
CA THR A 39 -12.79 -1.06 -7.36
C THR A 39 -12.26 0.13 -8.16
N SER A 40 -12.94 1.28 -8.14
CA SER A 40 -12.50 2.50 -8.82
C SER A 40 -11.15 3.00 -8.28
N VAL A 41 -10.95 2.90 -6.97
CA VAL A 41 -9.72 3.36 -6.31
C VAL A 41 -8.57 2.37 -6.48
N LEU A 42 -8.81 1.07 -6.27
CA LEU A 42 -7.81 0.00 -6.43
C LEU A 42 -7.39 -0.17 -7.88
N GLY A 43 -8.35 -0.06 -8.80
CA GLY A 43 -8.25 -0.56 -10.16
C GLY A 43 -8.51 -2.07 -10.20
N SER A 44 -8.79 -2.58 -11.39
CA SER A 44 -9.13 -4.00 -11.60
C SER A 44 -7.93 -4.95 -11.53
N THR A 45 -6.70 -4.43 -11.39
CA THR A 45 -5.47 -5.23 -11.40
C THR A 45 -4.38 -4.62 -10.53
N THR A 46 -3.38 -5.43 -10.16
CA THR A 46 -2.14 -4.99 -9.49
C THR A 46 -1.23 -4.13 -10.36
N GLN A 47 -1.59 -3.87 -11.63
CA GLN A 47 -0.80 -3.05 -12.56
C GLN A 47 -1.08 -1.55 -12.44
N ALA A 48 -1.92 -1.12 -11.50
CA ALA A 48 -2.19 0.29 -11.28
C ALA A 48 -0.88 1.05 -10.94
N ASP A 49 -0.73 2.26 -11.48
CA ASP A 49 0.51 3.03 -11.36
C ASP A 49 0.95 3.24 -9.91
N TRP A 50 0.01 3.46 -8.99
CA TRP A 50 0.29 3.64 -7.57
C TRP A 50 0.86 2.37 -6.91
N VAL A 51 0.43 1.17 -7.34
CA VAL A 51 0.97 -0.11 -6.86
C VAL A 51 2.39 -0.32 -7.37
N ARG A 52 2.63 0.00 -8.65
CA ARG A 52 3.96 -0.05 -9.24
C ARG A 52 4.91 0.94 -8.55
N ASN A 53 4.46 2.17 -8.34
CA ASN A 53 5.24 3.21 -7.67
C ASN A 53 5.54 2.85 -6.21
N ALA A 54 4.57 2.28 -5.49
CA ALA A 54 4.79 1.74 -4.16
C ALA A 54 5.86 0.64 -4.15
N ASN A 55 5.82 -0.30 -5.09
CA ASN A 55 6.84 -1.33 -5.23
C ASN A 55 8.23 -0.77 -5.53
N VAL A 56 8.32 0.26 -6.38
CA VAL A 56 9.59 0.99 -6.59
C VAL A 56 10.11 1.61 -5.29
N ALA A 57 9.23 2.18 -4.47
CA ALA A 57 9.62 2.73 -3.17
C ALA A 57 10.07 1.62 -2.21
N PHE A 58 9.34 0.51 -2.12
CA PHE A 58 9.70 -0.62 -1.29
C PHE A 58 11.05 -1.22 -1.68
N GLU A 59 11.32 -1.41 -2.98
CA GLU A 59 12.61 -1.93 -3.47
C GLU A 59 13.80 -1.03 -3.10
N LYS A 60 13.58 0.28 -2.97
CA LYS A 60 14.64 1.24 -2.64
C LYS A 60 14.86 1.41 -1.14
N LEU A 61 13.81 1.25 -0.34
CA LEU A 61 13.81 1.52 1.09
C LEU A 61 13.97 0.26 1.94
N THR A 62 13.69 -0.92 1.37
CA THR A 62 13.90 -2.22 2.00
C THR A 62 15.38 -2.61 1.92
N LEU A 63 16.00 -2.81 3.06
CA LEU A 63 17.41 -3.15 3.21
C LEU A 63 17.62 -4.51 3.88
N SER A 64 16.68 -4.95 4.73
CA SER A 64 16.79 -6.22 5.47
C SER A 64 15.91 -7.33 4.88
N PRO A 65 16.29 -8.62 5.08
CA PRO A 65 15.44 -9.76 4.72
C PRO A 65 14.09 -9.77 5.45
N GLU A 66 14.05 -9.23 6.67
CA GLU A 66 12.81 -9.11 7.43
C GLU A 66 11.86 -8.10 6.78
N GLU A 67 12.33 -6.89 6.48
CA GLU A 67 11.55 -5.87 5.76
C GLU A 67 11.03 -6.42 4.42
N LYS A 68 11.88 -7.14 3.68
CA LYS A 68 11.50 -7.77 2.41
C LYS A 68 10.36 -8.77 2.58
N SER A 69 10.43 -9.60 3.61
CA SER A 69 9.37 -10.58 3.90
C SER A 69 8.04 -9.87 4.24
N VAL A 70 8.10 -8.72 4.91
CA VAL A 70 6.91 -7.90 5.20
C VAL A 70 6.35 -7.25 3.93
N VAL A 71 7.19 -6.76 3.02
CA VAL A 71 6.74 -6.25 1.70
C VAL A 71 6.09 -7.34 0.86
N GLU A 72 6.63 -8.56 0.86
CA GLU A 72 6.04 -9.70 0.15
C GLU A 72 4.65 -10.06 0.72
N ALA A 73 4.50 -10.03 2.06
CA ALA A 73 3.21 -10.22 2.72
C ALA A 73 2.22 -9.09 2.39
N PHE A 74 2.68 -7.84 2.35
CA PHE A 74 1.89 -6.69 1.91
C PHE A 74 1.38 -6.88 0.47
N ASN A 75 2.26 -7.23 -0.47
CA ASN A 75 1.88 -7.43 -1.87
C ASN A 75 0.90 -8.59 -2.06
N SER A 76 1.07 -9.68 -1.32
CA SER A 76 0.17 -10.83 -1.35
C SER A 76 -1.23 -10.50 -0.81
N SER A 77 -1.29 -9.79 0.33
CA SER A 77 -2.56 -9.34 0.91
C SER A 77 -3.24 -8.29 0.05
N LEU A 78 -2.50 -7.38 -0.59
CA LEU A 78 -3.06 -6.42 -1.54
C LEU A 78 -3.62 -7.09 -2.80
N ALA A 79 -2.94 -8.10 -3.34
CA ALA A 79 -3.47 -8.89 -4.46
C ALA A 79 -4.76 -9.62 -4.08
N THR A 80 -4.81 -10.14 -2.85
CA THR A 80 -6.02 -10.76 -2.28
C THR A 80 -7.14 -9.72 -2.15
N LEU A 81 -6.84 -8.52 -1.65
CA LEU A 81 -7.79 -7.42 -1.51
C LEU A 81 -8.40 -6.99 -2.85
N ILE A 82 -7.57 -6.83 -3.89
CA ILE A 82 -8.03 -6.50 -5.24
C ILE A 82 -8.97 -7.60 -5.76
N SER A 83 -8.59 -8.87 -5.60
CA SER A 83 -9.39 -10.02 -6.05
C SER A 83 -10.70 -10.17 -5.29
N SER A 84 -10.72 -9.94 -3.98
CA SER A 84 -11.95 -10.04 -3.17
C SER A 84 -12.89 -8.86 -3.40
N VAL A 85 -12.37 -7.64 -3.59
CA VAL A 85 -13.16 -6.47 -3.96
C VAL A 85 -13.81 -6.66 -5.33
N ASP A 86 -13.08 -7.18 -6.33
CA ASP A 86 -13.62 -7.49 -7.67
C ASP A 86 -14.74 -8.55 -7.62
N LYS A 87 -14.63 -9.52 -6.69
CA LYS A 87 -15.64 -10.56 -6.45
C LYS A 87 -16.77 -10.14 -5.52
N HIS A 88 -16.77 -8.91 -5.01
CA HIS A 88 -17.70 -8.42 -3.98
C HIS A 88 -17.74 -9.29 -2.71
N ASP A 89 -16.61 -9.91 -2.34
CA ASP A 89 -16.50 -10.71 -1.12
C ASP A 89 -16.14 -9.81 0.06
N LEU A 90 -17.15 -9.44 0.87
CA LEU A 90 -17.00 -8.49 1.97
C LEU A 90 -16.06 -8.97 3.07
N GLU A 91 -16.23 -10.22 3.50
CA GLU A 91 -15.46 -10.78 4.62
C GLU A 91 -13.98 -10.93 4.22
N LEU A 92 -13.71 -11.45 3.02
CA LEU A 92 -12.34 -11.52 2.51
C LEU A 92 -11.76 -10.13 2.24
N SER A 93 -12.55 -9.17 1.75
CA SER A 93 -12.10 -7.78 1.56
C SER A 93 -11.68 -7.13 2.86
N LYS A 94 -12.47 -7.27 3.93
CA LYS A 94 -12.12 -6.75 5.27
C LYS A 94 -10.85 -7.40 5.80
N SER A 95 -10.78 -8.73 5.75
CA SER A 95 -9.61 -9.49 6.24
C SER A 95 -8.34 -9.15 5.46
N ALA A 96 -8.41 -9.08 4.12
CA ALA A 96 -7.28 -8.73 3.28
C ALA A 96 -6.86 -7.26 3.44
N PHE A 97 -7.82 -6.36 3.67
CA PHE A 97 -7.54 -4.96 3.97
C PHE A 97 -6.76 -4.81 5.28
N VAL A 98 -7.23 -5.44 6.36
CA VAL A 98 -6.52 -5.44 7.66
C VAL A 98 -5.12 -6.04 7.50
N SER A 99 -5.00 -7.17 6.80
CA SER A 99 -3.70 -7.80 6.55
C SER A 99 -2.74 -6.87 5.78
N SER A 100 -3.25 -6.14 4.79
CA SER A 100 -2.46 -5.16 4.01
C SER A 100 -2.03 -3.98 4.90
N ALA A 101 -2.94 -3.42 5.68
CA ALA A 101 -2.67 -2.31 6.58
C ALA A 101 -1.62 -2.69 7.64
N SER A 102 -1.79 -3.83 8.32
CA SER A 102 -0.84 -4.29 9.34
C SER A 102 0.54 -4.63 8.78
N ALA A 103 0.61 -5.17 7.56
CA ALA A 103 1.90 -5.39 6.90
C ALA A 103 2.59 -4.05 6.57
N LEU A 104 1.84 -3.06 6.10
CA LEU A 104 2.37 -1.73 5.84
C LEU A 104 2.86 -1.05 7.13
N GLU A 105 2.05 -1.07 8.19
CA GLU A 105 2.41 -0.55 9.52
C GLU A 105 3.71 -1.17 10.02
N LYS A 106 3.80 -2.51 10.01
CA LYS A 106 5.01 -3.23 10.42
C LYS A 106 6.22 -2.84 9.57
N TRP A 107 6.06 -2.69 8.26
CA TRP A 107 7.16 -2.28 7.38
C TRP A 107 7.64 -0.86 7.69
N VAL A 108 6.71 0.07 7.96
CA VAL A 108 7.03 1.46 8.34
C VAL A 108 7.78 1.50 9.68
N GLU A 109 7.41 0.66 10.64
CA GLU A 109 8.12 0.50 11.91
C GLU A 109 9.55 -0.01 11.71
N LEU A 110 9.73 -1.08 10.93
CA LEU A 110 11.04 -1.67 10.67
C LEU A 110 12.00 -0.71 9.94
N THR A 111 11.48 0.07 9.01
CA THR A 111 12.27 1.05 8.24
C THR A 111 12.51 2.36 8.98
N GLY A 112 11.89 2.57 10.14
CA GLY A 112 12.00 3.82 10.90
C GLY A 112 11.34 5.02 10.21
N LEU A 113 10.41 4.79 9.29
CA LEU A 113 9.68 5.84 8.56
C LEU A 113 8.46 6.37 9.35
N VAL A 114 8.26 5.88 10.57
CA VAL A 114 7.20 6.32 11.49
C VAL A 114 7.27 7.84 11.66
N GLY A 115 6.18 8.53 11.33
CA GLY A 115 6.07 10.00 11.42
C GLY A 115 6.40 10.77 10.13
N LEU A 116 6.98 10.13 9.11
CA LEU A 116 7.12 10.73 7.77
C LEU A 116 5.87 10.55 6.91
N LEU A 117 5.16 9.45 7.14
CA LEU A 117 3.97 9.07 6.42
C LEU A 117 2.73 9.47 7.22
N LYS A 118 1.87 10.31 6.63
CA LYS A 118 0.66 10.79 7.29
C LYS A 118 -0.49 9.82 7.06
N GLY A 119 -1.24 9.51 8.13
CA GLY A 119 -2.45 8.69 8.04
C GLY A 119 -2.23 7.18 8.26
N LEU A 120 -1.04 6.79 8.74
CA LEU A 120 -0.86 5.60 9.57
C LEU A 120 -1.12 5.98 11.03
#